data_AF-A0A9X3L8T4-F1
#
_entry.id   AF-A0A9X3L8T4-F1
#
_cell.length_a   1.000
_cell.length_b   1.000
_cell.length_c   1.000
_cell.angle_alpha   90.00
_cell.angle_beta   90.00
_cell.angle_gamma   90.00
#
_symmetry.space_group_name_H-M   'P 1'
#
loop_
_entity.id
_entity.type
_entity.pdbx_description
1 polymer ?
#
loop_
_entity_poly.entity_id
_entity_poly.type
_entity_poly.pdbx_seq_one_letter_code
_entity_poly.pdbx_strand_id
1 'polypeptide(L)'
;TAGAERQITNVAAATHDTDAVNLRQAIRTSRQAAQQAAREARRHTDNRVAQLRRDNNAGVASAMAMAALPSTSSPGKSMFAVGAATYDSQSAVAMGVSARSRSGAWVYRMSLSGSTAGQTGASVGVTFAW
;
A
#
# COMPACT_ATOMS: atom_id res chain seq x y z
N THR A 1 34.06 24.72 -30.41
CA THR A 1 34.34 25.57 -29.23
C THR A 1 33.05 26.29 -28.89
N ALA A 2 32.65 26.32 -27.62
CA ALA A 2 31.84 27.45 -27.15
C ALA A 2 32.61 28.73 -27.52
N GLY A 3 31.91 29.78 -27.96
CA GLY A 3 32.59 30.99 -28.39
C GLY A 3 31.83 31.80 -29.42
N ALA A 4 31.91 33.12 -29.23
CA ALA A 4 31.14 34.22 -29.84
C ALA A 4 29.91 34.68 -29.04
N GLU A 5 29.63 34.09 -27.88
CA GLU A 5 28.68 34.64 -26.92
C GLU A 5 29.19 35.99 -26.41
N ARG A 6 28.30 37.00 -26.40
CA ARG A 6 28.57 38.31 -25.81
C ARG A 6 27.78 38.44 -24.52
N GLN A 7 28.45 38.85 -23.44
CA GLN A 7 27.75 39.15 -22.19
C GLN A 7 27.01 40.49 -22.33
N ILE A 8 25.76 40.52 -21.87
CA ILE A 8 24.99 41.75 -21.68
C ILE A 8 24.84 41.96 -20.18
N THR A 9 25.42 43.04 -19.67
CA THR A 9 25.44 43.37 -18.23
C THR A 9 24.50 44.53 -17.92
N ASN A 10 24.23 44.76 -16.63
CA ASN A 10 23.35 45.83 -16.14
C ASN A 10 21.89 45.77 -16.66
N VAL A 11 21.42 44.56 -16.99
CA VAL A 11 20.03 44.33 -17.38
C VAL A 11 19.12 44.43 -16.14
N ALA A 12 18.27 45.45 -16.11
CA ALA A 12 17.24 45.62 -15.09
C ALA A 12 16.24 44.44 -15.10
N ALA A 13 15.40 44.33 -14.08
CA ALA A 13 14.38 43.29 -14.07
C ALA A 13 13.31 43.58 -15.15
N ALA A 14 12.91 42.55 -15.90
CA ALA A 14 11.81 42.61 -16.86
C ALA A 14 10.49 43.07 -16.20
N THR A 15 9.71 43.87 -16.92
CA THR A 15 8.40 44.42 -16.48
C THR A 15 7.26 44.12 -17.45
N HIS A 16 7.58 43.86 -18.73
CA HIS A 16 6.65 43.43 -19.78
C HIS A 16 7.04 42.06 -20.34
N ASP A 17 6.09 41.34 -20.94
CA ASP A 17 6.30 39.95 -21.42
C ASP A 17 7.34 39.83 -22.55
N THR A 18 7.61 40.90 -23.28
CA THR A 18 8.63 40.95 -24.36
C THR A 18 10.02 41.41 -23.88
N ASP A 19 10.18 41.72 -22.60
CA ASP A 19 11.45 42.18 -22.03
C ASP A 19 12.43 41.00 -21.85
N ALA A 20 13.73 41.27 -21.99
CA ALA A 20 14.77 40.31 -21.62
C ALA A 20 14.81 40.10 -20.10
N VAL A 21 14.89 38.85 -19.64
CA VAL A 21 15.04 38.51 -18.22
C VAL A 21 16.51 38.46 -17.81
N ASN A 22 16.83 38.96 -16.62
CA ASN A 22 18.18 38.83 -16.06
C ASN A 22 18.37 37.49 -15.32
N LEU A 23 19.64 37.13 -15.05
CA LEU A 23 19.99 35.86 -14.40
C LEU A 23 19.33 35.69 -13.02
N ARG A 24 19.12 36.79 -12.27
CA ARG A 24 18.44 36.74 -10.98
C ARG A 24 16.97 36.32 -11.13
N GLN A 25 16.26 36.85 -12.13
CA GLN A 25 14.88 36.43 -12.42
C GLN A 25 14.84 34.96 -12.86
N ALA A 26 15.69 34.56 -13.80
CA ALA A 26 15.77 33.18 -14.27
C ALA A 26 16.03 32.18 -13.13
N ILE A 27 17.00 32.47 -12.25
CA ILE A 27 17.30 31.63 -11.07
C ILE A 27 16.12 31.58 -10.10
N ARG A 28 15.43 32.70 -9.84
CA ARG A 28 14.25 32.70 -8.96
C ARG A 28 13.13 31.81 -9.52
N THR A 29 12.80 31.97 -10.79
CA THR A 29 11.79 31.15 -11.47
C THR A 29 12.19 29.67 -11.46
N SER A 30 13.45 29.36 -11.80
CA SER A 30 13.98 27.99 -11.77
C SER A 30 13.90 27.37 -10.36
N ARG A 31 14.27 28.11 -9.31
CA ARG A 31 14.16 27.65 -7.92
C ARG A 31 12.71 27.44 -7.50
N GLN A 32 11.80 28.33 -7.90
CA GLN A 32 10.37 28.18 -7.61
C GLN A 32 9.80 26.93 -8.27
N ALA A 33 10.09 26.71 -9.55
CA ALA A 33 9.66 25.51 -10.28
C ALA A 33 10.24 24.23 -9.65
N ALA A 34 11.54 24.22 -9.33
CA ALA A 34 12.17 23.09 -8.66
C ALA A 34 11.56 22.81 -7.27
N GLN A 35 11.23 23.85 -6.50
CA GLN A 35 10.57 23.69 -5.20
C GLN A 35 9.14 23.18 -5.33
N GLN A 36 8.38 23.63 -6.33
CA GLN A 36 7.02 23.15 -6.60
C GLN A 36 7.05 21.66 -7.00
N ALA A 37 7.89 21.29 -7.96
CA ALA A 37 8.07 19.91 -8.38
C ALA A 37 8.50 19.02 -7.20
N ALA A 38 9.43 19.48 -6.36
CA ALA A 38 9.84 18.74 -5.17
C ALA A 38 8.71 18.57 -4.14
N ARG A 39 7.84 19.57 -3.96
CA ARG A 39 6.68 19.49 -3.06
C ARG A 39 5.63 18.52 -3.59
N GLU A 40 5.35 18.54 -4.88
CA GLU A 40 4.42 17.62 -5.53
C GLU A 40 4.92 16.18 -5.45
N ALA A 41 6.19 15.95 -5.75
CA ALA A 41 6.82 14.63 -5.63
C ALA A 41 6.75 14.10 -4.18
N ARG A 42 7.00 14.96 -3.18
CA ARG A 42 6.86 14.59 -1.76
C ARG A 42 5.43 14.22 -1.40
N ARG A 43 4.45 15.06 -1.73
CA ARG A 43 3.03 14.79 -1.45
C ARG A 43 2.56 13.48 -2.09
N HIS A 44 2.95 13.24 -3.34
CA HIS A 44 2.62 12.00 -4.03
C HIS A 44 3.22 10.78 -3.34
N THR A 45 4.48 10.90 -2.90
CA THR A 45 5.18 9.84 -2.16
C THR A 45 4.54 9.61 -0.79
N ASP A 46 4.25 10.67 -0.03
CA ASP A 46 3.63 10.58 1.30
C ASP A 46 2.25 9.92 1.22
N ASN A 47 1.44 10.29 0.22
CA ASN A 47 0.15 9.68 -0.03
C ASN A 47 0.27 8.19 -0.37
N ARG A 48 1.22 7.83 -1.25
CA ARG A 48 1.50 6.43 -1.60
C ARG A 48 1.99 5.63 -0.40
N VAL A 49 2.88 6.19 0.42
CA VAL A 49 3.40 5.52 1.63
C VAL A 49 2.26 5.32 2.63
N ALA A 50 1.42 6.33 2.86
CA ALA A 50 0.27 6.20 3.75
C ALA A 50 -0.72 5.14 3.24
N GLN A 51 -0.94 5.07 1.92
CA GLN A 51 -1.77 4.04 1.30
C GLN A 51 -1.14 2.64 1.46
N LEU A 52 0.14 2.48 1.14
CA LEU A 52 0.86 1.22 1.32
C LEU A 52 0.85 0.73 2.77
N ARG A 53 0.96 1.64 3.75
CA ARG A 53 0.86 1.29 5.18
C ARG A 53 -0.52 0.79 5.54
N ARG A 54 -1.58 1.52 5.14
CA ARG A 54 -2.97 1.06 5.33
C ARG A 54 -3.19 -0.28 4.66
N ASP A 55 -2.66 -0.45 3.45
CA ASP A 55 -2.85 -1.67 2.70
C ASP A 55 -2.17 -2.85 3.42
N ASN A 56 -0.88 -2.72 3.74
CA ASN A 56 -0.14 -3.74 4.47
C ASN A 56 -0.80 -4.09 5.82
N ASN A 57 -1.22 -3.10 6.60
CA ASN A 57 -1.87 -3.32 7.90
C ASN A 57 -3.20 -4.06 7.77
N ALA A 58 -3.98 -3.76 6.73
CA ALA A 58 -5.24 -4.45 6.47
C ALA A 58 -5.01 -5.89 6.00
N GLY A 59 -3.91 -6.15 5.28
CA GLY A 59 -3.44 -7.51 4.96
C GLY A 59 -3.05 -8.30 6.21
N VAL A 60 -2.34 -7.68 7.16
CA VAL A 60 -2.03 -8.29 8.47
C VAL A 60 -3.30 -8.59 9.27
N ALA A 61 -4.25 -7.65 9.33
CA ALA A 61 -5.55 -7.88 9.96
C ALA A 61 -6.28 -9.07 9.32
N SER A 62 -6.28 -9.17 7.99
CA SER A 62 -6.86 -10.32 7.27
C SER A 62 -6.21 -11.64 7.66
N ALA A 63 -4.88 -11.68 7.75
CA ALA A 63 -4.14 -12.86 8.19
C ALA A 63 -4.48 -13.25 9.63
N MET A 64 -4.57 -12.28 10.54
CA MET A 64 -4.98 -12.50 11.92
C MET A 64 -6.42 -13.04 12.01
N ALA A 65 -7.34 -12.49 11.21
CA ALA A 65 -8.73 -12.95 11.16
C ALA A 65 -8.82 -14.41 10.68
N MET A 66 -8.03 -14.80 9.66
CA MET A 66 -7.96 -16.17 9.16
C MET A 66 -7.33 -17.12 10.18
N ALA A 67 -6.31 -16.67 10.91
CA ALA A 67 -5.65 -17.45 11.97
C ALA A 67 -6.59 -17.70 13.16
N ALA A 68 -7.49 -16.75 13.45
CA ALA A 68 -8.47 -16.88 14.52
C ALA A 68 -9.62 -17.87 14.20
N LEU A 69 -9.72 -18.38 12.96
CA LEU A 69 -10.79 -19.31 12.57
C LEU A 69 -10.65 -20.66 13.31
N PRO A 70 -11.67 -21.09 14.08
CA PRO A 70 -11.69 -22.44 14.66
C PRO A 70 -11.55 -23.55 13.61
N SER A 71 -11.12 -24.74 14.05
CA SER A 71 -10.97 -25.92 13.21
C SER A 71 -11.75 -27.11 13.77
N THR A 72 -12.25 -27.99 12.89
CA THR A 72 -12.93 -29.22 13.31
C THR A 72 -11.93 -30.22 13.91
N SER A 73 -12.19 -30.64 15.14
CA SER A 73 -11.44 -31.71 15.83
C SER A 73 -12.08 -33.09 15.64
N SER A 74 -13.35 -33.15 15.25
CA SER A 74 -14.12 -34.40 15.18
C SER A 74 -13.91 -35.16 13.86
N PRO A 75 -13.53 -36.45 13.89
CA PRO A 75 -13.39 -37.27 12.67
C PRO A 75 -14.68 -37.36 11.85
N GLY A 76 -14.55 -37.25 10.52
CA GLY A 76 -15.67 -37.33 9.59
C GLY A 76 -16.61 -36.12 9.61
N LYS A 77 -16.28 -35.04 10.31
CA LYS A 77 -17.09 -33.82 10.39
C LYS A 77 -16.46 -32.68 9.60
N SER A 78 -17.33 -31.83 9.06
CA SER A 78 -16.98 -30.54 8.47
C SER A 78 -17.48 -29.41 9.36
N MET A 79 -16.80 -28.27 9.31
CA MET A 79 -17.11 -27.07 10.08
C MET A 79 -17.00 -25.85 9.16
N PHE A 80 -17.92 -24.89 9.35
CA PHE A 80 -17.83 -23.53 8.84
C PHE A 80 -17.52 -22.59 9.99
N ALA A 81 -16.65 -21.61 9.76
CA ALA A 81 -16.18 -20.66 10.75
C ALA A 81 -16.12 -19.26 10.16
N VAL A 82 -16.31 -18.26 11.03
CA VAL A 82 -16.09 -16.84 10.73
C VAL A 82 -15.21 -16.24 11.82
N GLY A 83 -14.41 -15.24 11.46
CA GLY A 83 -13.47 -14.57 12.34
C GLY A 83 -13.30 -13.11 11.96
N ALA A 84 -12.84 -12.30 12.88
CA ALA A 84 -12.52 -10.90 12.64
C ALA A 84 -11.27 -10.51 13.44
N ALA A 85 -10.53 -9.53 12.95
CA ALA A 85 -9.36 -9.01 13.64
C ALA A 85 -9.15 -7.53 13.31
N THR A 86 -8.43 -6.85 14.20
CA THR A 86 -8.02 -5.46 14.01
C THR A 86 -6.52 -5.35 14.20
N TYR A 87 -5.84 -4.59 13.35
CA TYR A 87 -4.41 -4.32 13.44
C TYR A 87 -4.09 -2.91 12.94
N ASP A 88 -3.41 -2.12 13.78
CA ASP A 88 -2.94 -0.76 13.46
C ASP A 88 -3.97 0.09 12.67
N SER A 89 -5.14 0.29 13.28
CA SER A 89 -6.29 1.04 12.73
C SER A 89 -6.97 0.43 11.49
N GLN A 90 -6.64 -0.79 11.10
CA GLN A 90 -7.32 -1.55 10.06
C GLN A 90 -8.09 -2.73 10.64
N SER A 91 -9.22 -3.08 10.03
CA SER A 91 -10.04 -4.23 10.43
C SER A 91 -10.23 -5.18 9.27
N ALA A 92 -10.38 -6.46 9.59
CA ALA A 92 -10.66 -7.48 8.59
C ALA A 92 -11.55 -8.58 9.15
N VAL A 93 -12.25 -9.24 8.24
CA VAL A 93 -13.09 -10.40 8.49
C VAL A 93 -12.59 -11.56 7.66
N ALA A 94 -12.78 -12.77 8.18
CA ALA A 94 -12.44 -14.00 7.49
C ALA A 94 -13.56 -15.03 7.67
N MET A 95 -13.67 -15.92 6.70
CA MET A 95 -14.57 -17.06 6.75
C MET A 95 -13.82 -18.28 6.24
N GLY A 96 -14.15 -19.46 6.75
CA GLY A 96 -13.47 -20.67 6.30
C GLY A 96 -14.25 -21.93 6.57
N VAL A 97 -13.83 -22.98 5.88
CA VAL A 97 -14.33 -24.33 6.08
C VAL A 97 -13.17 -25.24 6.48
N SER A 98 -13.47 -26.21 7.33
CA SER A 98 -12.51 -27.26 7.66
C SER A 98 -13.20 -28.62 7.72
N ALA A 99 -12.48 -29.68 7.38
CA ALA A 99 -12.99 -31.04 7.39
C ALA A 99 -11.92 -32.00 7.91
N ARG A 100 -12.34 -33.02 8.67
CA ARG A 100 -11.45 -34.10 9.13
C ARG A 100 -11.90 -35.43 8.53
N SER A 101 -10.95 -36.24 8.04
CA SER A 101 -11.25 -37.57 7.50
C SER A 101 -11.92 -38.46 8.54
N ARG A 102 -12.67 -39.48 8.09
CA ARG A 102 -13.29 -40.47 9.00
C ARG A 102 -12.25 -41.26 9.80
N SER A 103 -11.08 -41.51 9.20
CA SER A 103 -9.93 -42.10 9.89
C SER A 103 -9.32 -41.19 10.96
N GLY A 104 -9.68 -39.91 10.98
CA GLY A 104 -9.08 -38.91 11.85
C GLY A 104 -7.66 -38.50 11.46
N ALA A 105 -7.02 -39.17 10.50
CA ALA A 105 -5.62 -38.93 10.16
C ALA A 105 -5.39 -37.65 9.33
N TRP A 106 -6.41 -37.14 8.64
CA TRP A 106 -6.27 -35.99 7.74
C TRP A 106 -7.19 -34.84 8.14
N VAL A 107 -6.67 -33.61 8.15
CA VAL A 107 -7.44 -32.37 8.34
C VAL A 107 -7.20 -31.45 7.16
N TYR A 108 -8.27 -30.91 6.60
CA TYR A 108 -8.26 -29.91 5.52
C TYR A 108 -8.85 -28.60 6.04
N ARG A 109 -8.26 -27.47 5.65
CA ARG A 109 -8.73 -26.12 5.98
C ARG A 109 -8.66 -25.26 4.74
N MET A 110 -9.71 -24.48 4.49
CA MET A 110 -9.75 -23.45 3.47
C MET A 110 -10.34 -22.19 4.11
N SER A 111 -9.76 -21.03 3.82
CA SER A 111 -10.28 -19.77 4.33
C SER A 111 -10.14 -18.63 3.33
N LEU A 112 -11.03 -17.66 3.46
CA LEU A 112 -11.12 -16.43 2.69
C LEU A 112 -11.15 -15.26 3.67
N SER A 113 -10.63 -14.11 3.26
CA SER A 113 -10.67 -12.88 4.06
C SER A 113 -10.93 -11.64 3.23
N GLY A 114 -11.45 -10.62 3.89
CA GLY A 114 -11.69 -9.29 3.34
C GLY A 114 -11.44 -8.21 4.40
N SER A 115 -10.79 -7.11 4.03
CA SER A 115 -10.47 -6.01 4.93
C SER A 115 -11.21 -4.72 4.60
N THR A 116 -11.28 -3.80 5.56
CA THR A 116 -11.86 -2.45 5.36
C THR A 116 -11.13 -1.62 4.31
N ALA A 117 -9.87 -1.95 4.02
CA ALA A 117 -9.08 -1.32 2.95
C ALA A 117 -9.33 -1.94 1.56
N GLY A 118 -10.25 -2.90 1.44
CA GLY A 118 -10.62 -3.53 0.16
C GLY A 118 -9.71 -4.67 -0.28
N GLN A 119 -8.78 -5.13 0.57
CA GLN A 119 -7.97 -6.31 0.26
C GLN A 119 -8.69 -7.60 0.57
N THR A 120 -8.48 -8.59 -0.28
CA THR A 120 -9.00 -9.94 -0.11
C THR A 120 -7.87 -10.96 -0.11
N GLY A 121 -8.00 -12.01 0.69
CA GLY A 121 -7.03 -13.10 0.77
C GLY A 121 -7.70 -14.46 0.77
N ALA A 122 -6.95 -15.49 0.40
CA ALA A 122 -7.38 -16.88 0.46
C ALA A 122 -6.23 -17.77 0.91
N SER A 123 -6.53 -18.85 1.62
CA SER A 123 -5.53 -19.86 2.01
C SER A 123 -6.15 -21.24 2.08
N VAL A 124 -5.30 -22.25 1.91
CA VAL A 124 -5.64 -23.66 2.06
C VAL A 124 -4.52 -24.36 2.81
N GLY A 125 -4.87 -25.35 3.63
CA GLY A 125 -3.91 -26.13 4.41
C GLY A 125 -4.38 -27.56 4.61
N VAL A 126 -3.42 -28.48 4.68
CA VAL A 126 -3.64 -29.89 5.00
C VAL A 126 -2.73 -30.29 6.15
N THR A 127 -3.22 -31.14 7.04
CA THR A 127 -2.44 -31.70 8.15
C THR A 127 -2.65 -33.21 8.17
N PHE A 128 -1.56 -33.96 8.31
CA PHE A 128 -1.57 -35.39 8.52
C PHE A 128 -1.05 -35.70 9.93
N ALA A 129 -1.76 -36.56 10.66
CA ALA A 129 -1.37 -37.04 11.98
C ALA A 129 -1.53 -38.56 12.02
N TRP A 130 -0.53 -39.25 12.56
CA TRP A 130 -0.48 -40.70 12.73
C TRP A 130 -0.67 -41.10 14.20
#